data_AF-A0A5C5CCG5-F1
#
_entry.id   AF-A0A5C5CCG5-F1
#
_cell.length_a   1.000
_cell.length_b   1.000
_cell.length_c   1.000
_cell.angle_alpha   90.00
_cell.angle_beta   90.00
_cell.angle_gamma   90.00
#
_symmetry.space_group_name_H-M   'P 1'
#
loop_
_entity.id
_entity.type
_entity.pdbx_description
1 polymer ?
#
loop_
_entity_poly.entity_id
_entity_poly.type
_entity_poly.pdbx_seq_one_letter_code
_entity_poly.pdbx_strand_id
1 'polypeptide(L)'
;PALSGHADAGDIVLVYDNNKVIGSATAASNGTWSFTPATALNDGSHSFTTVVKDAVNGHTSAASAAIHFTVDTHIAAPVITGATDDVGPRTGEISNGGTTDDSRPVMHGTAEAGATVNIYDGNNELRGQSIADSHGNWSVELAYSAVNITAGARNYYAVAESGSGATSAHSNSWLIWYAQETPTAFAENFNELQNQAFSNSAVYQLAHFDVSVAQHGNTSAYSPGFNDTHYGVSRPVSSRAMTFTEGTKVTLDMHNPVSDISFKIGDLTTNESLSVTYYDAHGSALHTEVHAWVEGLLTTAHYTAPAGSYIDSVQMSLTNPGYVYSPIQTYVWIDDISGHYYPHAATQSAQLMAMPLMQEAEFVQADTHQVSAEVTLAGLYDGAHVQHATVVLNGNGQQTLSLTAEDILSNAQTDLFIHDGRQQLAINGDKGDVVELKVSDLAANGQWHDAGQ
;
A
#
# COMPACT_ATOMS: atom_id res chain seq x y z
N PRO A 1 20.17 -36.24 -9.20
CA PRO A 1 19.93 -37.44 -8.35
C PRO A 1 21.25 -38.19 -8.11
N ALA A 2 21.40 -38.85 -6.95
CA ALA A 2 22.53 -39.73 -6.66
C ALA A 2 22.06 -41.20 -6.62
N LEU A 3 22.81 -42.09 -7.26
CA LEU A 3 22.55 -43.53 -7.29
C LEU A 3 23.60 -44.24 -6.47
N SER A 4 23.19 -45.28 -5.77
CA SER A 4 24.10 -46.14 -5.02
C SER A 4 23.67 -47.59 -5.13
N GLY A 5 24.63 -48.50 -5.02
CA GLY A 5 24.36 -49.93 -5.04
C GLY A 5 25.58 -50.77 -4.64
N HIS A 6 25.51 -52.06 -4.99
CA HIS A 6 26.59 -53.02 -4.78
C HIS A 6 26.97 -53.73 -6.09
N ALA A 7 28.25 -54.06 -6.23
CA ALA A 7 28.82 -54.92 -7.27
C ALA A 7 30.10 -55.59 -6.71
N ASP A 8 30.67 -56.55 -7.44
CA ASP A 8 31.93 -57.17 -7.03
C ASP A 8 33.05 -56.13 -6.97
N ALA A 9 33.92 -56.25 -5.97
CA ALA A 9 34.93 -55.24 -5.67
C ALA A 9 35.87 -55.00 -6.87
N GLY A 10 36.02 -53.74 -7.29
CA GLY A 10 36.84 -53.35 -8.43
C GLY A 10 36.12 -53.36 -9.78
N ASP A 11 34.91 -53.92 -9.88
CA ASP A 11 34.14 -53.91 -11.12
C ASP A 11 33.60 -52.52 -11.47
N ILE A 12 33.33 -52.33 -12.76
CA ILE A 12 32.85 -51.07 -13.31
C ILE A 12 31.33 -51.15 -13.49
N VAL A 13 30.60 -50.30 -12.79
CA VAL A 13 29.16 -50.13 -12.96
C VAL A 13 28.91 -49.06 -14.00
N LEU A 14 28.42 -49.46 -15.17
CA LEU A 14 27.95 -48.57 -16.21
C LEU A 14 26.52 -48.10 -15.88
N VAL A 15 26.29 -46.79 -15.87
CA VAL A 15 24.97 -46.21 -15.60
C VAL A 15 24.37 -45.68 -16.88
N TYR A 16 23.12 -46.08 -17.14
CA TYR A 16 22.36 -45.72 -18.32
C TYR A 16 21.18 -44.84 -17.93
N ASP A 17 20.87 -43.86 -18.77
CA ASP A 17 19.63 -43.09 -18.77
C ASP A 17 18.92 -43.27 -20.10
N ASN A 18 17.69 -43.77 -20.08
CA ASN A 18 16.90 -44.01 -21.29
C ASN A 18 17.70 -44.81 -22.35
N ASN A 19 18.42 -45.85 -21.89
CA ASN A 19 19.30 -46.72 -22.67
C ASN A 19 20.60 -46.09 -23.21
N LYS A 20 20.94 -44.86 -22.83
CA LYS A 20 22.22 -44.20 -23.15
C LYS A 20 23.14 -44.21 -21.94
N VAL A 21 24.40 -44.63 -22.12
CA VAL A 21 25.39 -44.54 -21.04
C VAL A 21 25.63 -43.07 -20.70
N ILE A 22 25.45 -42.71 -19.43
CA ILE A 22 25.70 -41.37 -18.90
C ILE A 22 26.94 -41.29 -18.01
N GLY A 23 27.52 -42.44 -17.68
CA GLY A 23 28.77 -42.52 -16.94
C GLY A 23 29.00 -43.89 -16.33
N SER A 24 29.97 -43.96 -15.44
CA SER A 24 30.28 -45.18 -14.70
C SER A 24 30.85 -44.88 -13.32
N ALA A 25 30.75 -45.85 -12.42
CA ALA A 25 31.40 -45.85 -11.11
C ALA A 25 32.13 -47.17 -10.89
N THR A 26 33.29 -47.15 -10.23
CA THR A 26 33.99 -48.37 -9.82
C THR A 26 33.51 -48.78 -8.43
N ALA A 27 33.18 -50.05 -8.24
CA ALA A 27 32.85 -50.60 -6.94
C ALA A 27 34.08 -50.61 -6.03
N ALA A 28 33.92 -50.06 -4.83
CA ALA A 28 34.96 -50.04 -3.82
C ALA A 28 35.30 -51.45 -3.32
N SER A 29 36.34 -51.56 -2.49
CA SER A 29 36.80 -52.83 -1.92
C SER A 29 35.74 -53.56 -1.07
N ASN A 30 34.74 -52.82 -0.55
CA ASN A 30 33.59 -53.36 0.18
C ASN A 30 32.38 -53.66 -0.73
N GLY A 31 32.54 -53.53 -2.06
CA GLY A 31 31.50 -53.74 -3.05
C GLY A 31 30.53 -52.57 -3.25
N THR A 32 30.61 -51.50 -2.46
CA THR A 32 29.71 -50.33 -2.60
C THR A 32 30.14 -49.43 -3.76
N TRP A 33 29.17 -48.83 -4.42
CA TRP A 33 29.41 -47.78 -5.41
C TRP A 33 28.38 -46.66 -5.27
N SER A 34 28.76 -45.46 -5.71
CA SER A 34 27.88 -44.31 -5.84
C SER A 34 28.16 -43.60 -7.16
N PHE A 35 27.11 -43.08 -7.78
CA PHE A 35 27.18 -42.32 -9.02
C PHE A 35 26.26 -41.11 -8.94
N THR A 36 26.83 -39.94 -9.22
CA THR A 36 26.08 -38.71 -9.46
C THR A 36 26.40 -38.27 -10.89
N PRO A 37 25.40 -38.04 -11.76
CA PRO A 37 25.64 -37.50 -13.09
C PRO A 37 26.46 -36.19 -13.00
N ALA A 38 27.55 -36.11 -13.77
CA ALA A 38 28.38 -34.89 -13.81
C ALA A 38 27.69 -33.75 -14.60
N THR A 39 26.84 -34.11 -15.56
CA THR A 39 25.99 -33.18 -16.29
C THR A 39 24.60 -33.23 -15.69
N ALA A 40 23.99 -32.06 -15.47
CA ALA A 40 22.59 -31.98 -15.08
C ALA A 40 21.71 -32.73 -16.09
N LEU A 41 20.73 -33.46 -15.58
CA LEU A 41 19.73 -34.10 -16.41
C LEU A 41 18.78 -33.01 -16.94
N ASN A 42 18.35 -33.17 -18.19
CA ASN A 42 17.30 -32.29 -18.73
C ASN A 42 15.97 -32.61 -18.06
N ASP A 43 14.99 -31.73 -18.20
CA ASP A 43 13.65 -32.01 -17.72
C ASP A 43 12.96 -33.11 -18.53
N GLY A 44 12.04 -33.80 -17.86
CA GLY A 44 11.24 -34.88 -18.44
C GLY A 44 11.48 -36.23 -17.77
N SER A 45 10.98 -37.28 -18.42
CA SER A 45 11.03 -38.64 -17.90
C SER A 45 12.41 -39.29 -18.10
N HIS A 46 12.93 -39.85 -17.03
CA HIS A 46 14.19 -40.58 -16.99
C HIS A 46 13.97 -42.01 -16.54
N SER A 47 14.87 -42.87 -16.99
CA SER A 47 14.87 -44.30 -16.66
C SER A 47 16.30 -44.75 -16.46
N PHE A 48 16.69 -44.92 -15.20
CA PHE A 48 18.02 -45.34 -14.85
C PHE A 48 18.13 -46.86 -14.76
N THR A 49 19.10 -47.42 -15.48
CA THR A 49 19.50 -48.83 -15.38
C THR A 49 21.02 -48.92 -15.23
N THR A 50 21.49 -50.06 -14.72
CA THR A 50 22.92 -50.32 -14.53
C THR A 50 23.33 -51.65 -15.15
N VAL A 51 24.56 -51.71 -15.66
CA VAL A 51 25.23 -52.93 -16.13
C VAL A 51 26.59 -53.01 -15.46
N VAL A 52 26.90 -54.14 -14.85
CA VAL A 52 28.21 -54.38 -14.24
C VAL A 52 29.13 -54.98 -15.28
N LYS A 53 30.33 -54.42 -15.41
CA LYS A 53 31.41 -54.91 -16.27
C LYS A 53 32.57 -55.36 -15.40
N ASP A 54 32.92 -56.64 -15.54
CA ASP A 54 34.08 -57.24 -14.89
C ASP A 54 35.36 -56.52 -15.36
N ALA A 55 36.15 -56.04 -14.40
CA ALA A 55 37.33 -55.22 -14.69
C ALA A 55 38.49 -56.02 -15.32
N VAL A 56 38.50 -57.35 -15.19
CA VAL A 56 39.58 -58.24 -15.61
C VAL A 56 39.32 -58.87 -16.98
N ASN A 57 38.13 -59.48 -17.15
CA ASN A 57 37.78 -60.20 -18.39
C ASN A 57 36.86 -59.39 -19.31
N GLY A 58 36.26 -58.30 -18.82
CA GLY A 58 35.42 -57.40 -19.60
C GLY A 58 34.02 -57.91 -19.90
N HIS A 59 33.59 -59.05 -19.32
CA HIS A 59 32.22 -59.55 -19.43
C HIS A 59 31.24 -58.62 -18.74
N THR A 60 30.01 -58.55 -19.28
CA THR A 60 28.95 -57.68 -18.78
C THR A 60 27.75 -58.48 -18.28
N SER A 61 27.12 -58.01 -17.20
CA SER A 61 25.85 -58.53 -16.70
C SER A 61 24.67 -58.20 -17.62
N ALA A 62 23.49 -58.76 -17.32
CA ALA A 62 22.23 -58.18 -17.79
C ALA A 62 21.98 -56.82 -17.13
N ALA A 63 21.16 -55.97 -17.75
CA ALA A 63 20.75 -54.69 -17.16
C ALA A 63 19.89 -54.89 -15.91
N SER A 64 20.05 -54.00 -14.92
CA SER A 64 19.18 -53.97 -13.74
C SER A 64 17.73 -53.63 -14.09
N ALA A 65 16.83 -53.82 -13.11
CA ALA A 65 15.50 -53.20 -13.18
C ALA A 65 15.63 -51.67 -13.32
N ALA A 66 14.72 -51.08 -14.09
CA ALA A 66 14.68 -49.65 -14.33
C ALA A 66 14.11 -48.89 -13.12
N ILE A 67 14.75 -47.77 -12.77
CA ILE A 67 14.22 -46.78 -11.83
C ILE A 67 13.69 -45.61 -12.66
N HIS A 68 12.36 -45.44 -12.63
CA HIS A 68 11.68 -44.35 -13.33
C HIS A 68 11.53 -43.13 -12.42
N PHE A 69 11.84 -41.96 -12.95
CA PHE A 69 11.62 -40.67 -12.27
C PHE A 69 11.46 -39.56 -13.30
N THR A 70 10.95 -38.42 -12.85
CA THR A 70 10.85 -37.21 -13.67
C THR A 70 11.77 -36.15 -13.07
N VAL A 71 12.49 -35.44 -13.92
CA VAL A 71 13.22 -34.22 -13.53
C VAL A 71 12.34 -33.04 -13.93
N ASP A 72 12.06 -32.19 -12.96
CA ASP A 72 11.36 -30.93 -13.16
C ASP A 72 12.17 -29.84 -12.45
N THR A 73 12.76 -28.96 -13.24
CA THR A 73 13.56 -27.82 -12.77
C THR A 73 12.87 -26.49 -13.05
N HIS A 74 11.66 -26.52 -13.62
CA HIS A 74 10.89 -25.32 -13.90
C HIS A 74 9.89 -25.08 -12.78
N ILE A 75 9.78 -23.82 -12.37
CA ILE A 75 8.71 -23.34 -11.50
C ILE A 75 8.19 -22.03 -12.10
N ALA A 76 6.87 -21.93 -12.23
CA ALA A 76 6.21 -20.75 -12.75
C ALA A 76 6.48 -19.52 -11.86
N ALA A 77 6.60 -18.36 -12.48
CA ALA A 77 6.68 -17.11 -11.73
C ALA A 77 5.38 -16.92 -10.93
N PRO A 78 5.48 -16.44 -9.67
CA PRO A 78 4.30 -16.05 -8.92
C PRO A 78 3.64 -14.84 -9.60
N VAL A 79 2.37 -14.60 -9.27
CA VAL A 79 1.63 -13.41 -9.68
C VAL A 79 1.24 -12.66 -8.41
N ILE A 80 1.62 -11.38 -8.32
CA ILE A 80 1.11 -10.49 -7.28
C ILE A 80 -0.24 -9.97 -7.75
N THR A 81 -1.30 -10.22 -6.98
CA THR A 81 -2.67 -9.80 -7.34
C THR A 81 -3.13 -8.57 -6.59
N GLY A 82 -2.53 -8.26 -5.44
CA GLY A 82 -2.94 -7.14 -4.61
C GLY A 82 -2.03 -6.88 -3.41
N ALA A 83 -2.36 -5.81 -2.71
CA ALA A 83 -1.80 -5.44 -1.42
C ALA A 83 -2.90 -4.81 -0.58
N THR A 84 -2.91 -5.00 0.74
CA THR A 84 -3.92 -4.40 1.62
C THR A 84 -3.30 -3.55 2.71
N ASP A 85 -3.95 -2.44 2.99
CA ASP A 85 -3.72 -1.53 4.12
C ASP A 85 -4.69 -1.90 5.26
N ASP A 86 -4.19 -2.08 6.48
CA ASP A 86 -5.00 -2.25 7.68
C ASP A 86 -4.69 -1.23 8.80
N VAL A 87 -3.94 -0.17 8.48
CA VAL A 87 -3.52 0.87 9.42
C VAL A 87 -3.83 2.22 8.80
N GLY A 88 -4.82 2.92 9.34
CA GLY A 88 -5.11 4.24 8.80
C GLY A 88 -6.57 4.61 8.86
N PRO A 89 -6.91 5.86 8.48
CA PRO A 89 -8.28 6.18 8.14
C PRO A 89 -8.64 5.58 6.76
N ARG A 90 -7.64 5.09 6.00
CA ARG A 90 -7.76 4.50 4.66
C ARG A 90 -7.27 3.05 4.63
N THR A 91 -8.05 2.15 5.22
CA THR A 91 -7.80 0.71 5.11
C THR A 91 -8.44 0.11 3.85
N GLY A 92 -7.93 -1.01 3.36
CA GLY A 92 -8.50 -1.80 2.28
C GLY A 92 -7.49 -2.18 1.21
N GLU A 93 -7.98 -2.55 0.02
CA GLU A 93 -7.12 -2.89 -1.12
C GLU A 93 -6.35 -1.65 -1.63
N ILE A 94 -5.04 -1.81 -1.77
CA ILE A 94 -4.11 -0.87 -2.38
C ILE A 94 -3.93 -1.30 -3.84
N SER A 95 -4.57 -0.59 -4.76
CA SER A 95 -4.34 -0.79 -6.20
C SER A 95 -2.86 -0.63 -6.57
N ASN A 96 -2.42 -1.22 -7.69
CA ASN A 96 -1.06 -1.01 -8.19
C ASN A 96 -0.83 0.47 -8.52
N GLY A 97 0.19 1.09 -7.89
CA GLY A 97 0.45 2.52 -7.91
C GLY A 97 -0.38 3.31 -6.88
N GLY A 98 -1.10 2.63 -5.99
CA GLY A 98 -1.90 3.21 -4.92
C GLY A 98 -1.04 3.77 -3.78
N THR A 99 -1.69 4.52 -2.89
CA THR A 99 -1.08 5.11 -1.70
C THR A 99 -1.52 4.36 -0.45
N THR A 100 -0.66 4.35 0.56
CA THR A 100 -0.92 3.73 1.87
C THR A 100 -0.20 4.52 2.96
N ASP A 101 -0.83 4.62 4.13
CA ASP A 101 -0.21 5.09 5.37
C ASP A 101 0.25 3.94 6.27
N ASP A 102 -0.16 2.71 5.95
CA ASP A 102 0.39 1.50 6.55
C ASP A 102 1.86 1.28 6.16
N SER A 103 2.70 1.09 7.18
CA SER A 103 4.12 0.77 7.01
C SER A 103 4.40 -0.71 6.75
N ARG A 104 3.40 -1.58 6.87
CA ARG A 104 3.53 -3.04 6.75
C ARG A 104 2.37 -3.64 5.95
N PRO A 105 2.09 -3.14 4.73
CA PRO A 105 0.97 -3.64 3.96
C PRO A 105 1.13 -5.13 3.68
N VAL A 106 0.00 -5.81 3.56
CA VAL A 106 -0.05 -7.25 3.32
C VAL A 106 -0.15 -7.50 1.81
N MET A 107 0.93 -8.03 1.23
CA MET A 107 0.97 -8.43 -0.18
C MET A 107 0.30 -9.80 -0.34
N HIS A 108 -0.41 -10.00 -1.44
CA HIS A 108 -1.03 -11.29 -1.73
C HIS A 108 -1.07 -11.59 -3.24
N GLY A 109 -1.21 -12.88 -3.56
CA GLY A 109 -1.12 -13.34 -4.94
C GLY A 109 -1.26 -14.85 -5.11
N THR A 110 -0.81 -15.33 -6.28
CA THR A 110 -0.81 -16.76 -6.62
C THR A 110 0.59 -17.27 -6.98
N ALA A 111 0.82 -18.56 -6.77
CA ALA A 111 2.01 -19.31 -7.18
C ALA A 111 1.68 -20.80 -7.28
N GLU A 112 2.64 -21.63 -7.70
CA GLU A 112 2.47 -23.08 -7.62
C GLU A 112 2.25 -23.53 -6.16
N ALA A 113 1.29 -24.43 -5.94
CA ALA A 113 0.93 -24.88 -4.60
C ALA A 113 2.13 -25.49 -3.86
N GLY A 114 2.37 -25.05 -2.63
CA GLY A 114 3.50 -25.46 -1.81
C GLY A 114 4.84 -24.79 -2.14
N ALA A 115 4.88 -23.89 -3.13
CA ALA A 115 6.08 -23.09 -3.41
C ALA A 115 6.33 -22.07 -2.29
N THR A 116 7.60 -21.81 -2.00
CA THR A 116 8.00 -20.70 -1.13
C THR A 116 8.03 -19.42 -1.98
N VAL A 117 7.25 -18.42 -1.60
CA VAL A 117 7.17 -17.12 -2.27
C VAL A 117 7.96 -16.09 -1.48
N ASN A 118 8.96 -15.49 -2.12
CA ASN A 118 9.81 -14.46 -1.56
C ASN A 118 9.48 -13.12 -2.24
N ILE A 119 9.17 -12.09 -1.45
CA ILE A 119 8.88 -10.73 -1.92
C ILE A 119 10.10 -9.85 -1.73
N TYR A 120 10.51 -9.19 -2.79
CA TYR A 120 11.64 -8.27 -2.84
C TYR A 120 11.19 -6.86 -3.21
N ASP A 121 11.95 -5.86 -2.77
CA ASP A 121 11.79 -4.49 -3.27
C ASP A 121 12.70 -4.20 -4.48
N GLY A 122 12.60 -2.99 -5.03
CA GLY A 122 13.43 -2.53 -6.15
C GLY A 122 14.94 -2.48 -5.89
N ASN A 123 15.40 -2.65 -4.64
CA ASN A 123 16.82 -2.78 -4.28
C ASN A 123 17.24 -4.24 -4.10
N ASN A 124 16.38 -5.20 -4.45
CA ASN A 124 16.54 -6.64 -4.26
C ASN A 124 16.66 -7.05 -2.78
N GLU A 125 16.13 -6.27 -1.84
CA GLU A 125 16.07 -6.65 -0.44
C GLU A 125 14.83 -7.51 -0.18
N LEU A 126 15.00 -8.62 0.55
CA LEU A 126 13.86 -9.46 0.96
C LEU A 126 12.99 -8.68 1.96
N ARG A 127 11.72 -8.51 1.61
CA ARG A 127 10.71 -7.80 2.42
C ARG A 127 9.66 -8.75 3.00
N GLY A 128 9.44 -9.91 2.40
CA GLY A 128 8.50 -10.89 2.94
C GLY A 128 8.75 -12.29 2.40
N GLN A 129 8.33 -13.30 3.16
CA GLN A 129 8.30 -14.68 2.72
C GLN A 129 7.01 -15.37 3.17
N SER A 130 6.41 -16.17 2.30
CA SER A 130 5.25 -17.00 2.61
C SER A 130 5.27 -18.28 1.77
N ILE A 131 4.34 -19.20 2.02
CA ILE A 131 4.20 -20.44 1.26
C ILE A 131 2.82 -20.42 0.60
N ALA A 132 2.76 -20.74 -0.69
CA ALA A 132 1.49 -20.87 -1.39
C ALA A 132 0.70 -22.08 -0.87
N ASP A 133 -0.58 -21.89 -0.58
CA ASP A 133 -1.46 -22.92 -0.07
C ASP A 133 -1.77 -24.02 -1.11
N SER A 134 -2.61 -25.00 -0.76
CA SER A 134 -2.99 -26.08 -1.68
C SER A 134 -3.77 -25.62 -2.92
N HIS A 135 -4.28 -24.39 -2.92
CA HIS A 135 -4.96 -23.75 -4.04
C HIS A 135 -4.06 -22.76 -4.78
N GLY A 136 -2.79 -22.61 -4.35
CA GLY A 136 -1.82 -21.71 -4.95
C GLY A 136 -1.91 -20.27 -4.45
N ASN A 137 -2.71 -19.95 -3.42
CA ASN A 137 -2.80 -18.59 -2.89
C ASN A 137 -1.71 -18.34 -1.85
N TRP A 138 -1.14 -17.14 -1.83
CA TRP A 138 -0.21 -16.71 -0.79
C TRP A 138 -0.56 -15.30 -0.31
N SER A 139 -0.21 -15.02 0.94
CA SER A 139 -0.30 -13.70 1.55
C SER A 139 0.86 -13.53 2.54
N VAL A 140 1.43 -12.33 2.59
CA VAL A 140 2.56 -12.00 3.44
C VAL A 140 2.55 -10.53 3.82
N GLU A 141 2.72 -10.27 5.11
CA GLU A 141 2.96 -8.93 5.63
C GLU A 141 4.41 -8.50 5.34
N LEU A 142 4.59 -7.29 4.81
CA LEU A 142 5.93 -6.79 4.51
C LEU A 142 6.67 -6.36 5.79
N ALA A 143 7.89 -6.87 5.95
CA ALA A 143 8.79 -6.49 7.03
C ALA A 143 9.84 -5.49 6.51
N TYR A 144 9.77 -4.27 7.04
CA TYR A 144 10.88 -3.33 7.03
C TYR A 144 11.70 -3.52 8.31
N SER A 145 13.02 -3.58 8.20
CA SER A 145 13.88 -3.40 9.37
C SER A 145 13.55 -2.02 9.97
N ALA A 146 13.43 -1.92 11.30
CA ALA A 146 12.69 -0.89 12.06
C ALA A 146 13.06 0.61 11.89
N VAL A 147 13.72 1.01 10.81
CA VAL A 147 14.11 2.39 10.50
C VAL A 147 13.95 2.62 9.00
N ASN A 148 13.04 3.54 8.64
CA ASN A 148 12.82 4.18 7.34
C ASN A 148 11.96 3.44 6.31
N ILE A 149 10.65 3.55 6.45
CA ILE A 149 9.86 3.92 5.27
C ILE A 149 9.85 5.44 5.21
N THR A 150 10.88 6.00 4.60
CA THR A 150 10.79 7.38 4.11
C THR A 150 9.72 7.41 3.03
N ALA A 151 8.83 8.41 3.08
CA ALA A 151 7.79 8.63 2.08
C ALA A 151 8.31 8.43 0.65
N GLY A 152 7.45 7.89 -0.21
CA GLY A 152 7.74 7.71 -1.62
C GLY A 152 7.42 6.32 -2.16
N ALA A 153 7.64 6.17 -3.46
CA ALA A 153 7.30 4.95 -4.18
C ALA A 153 8.25 3.79 -3.85
N ARG A 154 7.70 2.59 -3.74
CA ARG A 154 8.43 1.32 -3.63
C ARG A 154 7.81 0.33 -4.60
N ASN A 155 8.64 -0.26 -5.44
CA ASN A 155 8.22 -1.31 -6.34
C ASN A 155 8.59 -2.67 -5.75
N TYR A 156 7.64 -3.60 -5.79
CA TYR A 156 7.81 -4.96 -5.29
C TYR A 156 7.70 -5.98 -6.41
N TYR A 157 8.44 -7.06 -6.28
CA TYR A 157 8.30 -8.24 -7.13
C TYR A 157 8.49 -9.50 -6.28
N ALA A 158 7.98 -10.62 -6.78
CA ALA A 158 8.00 -11.91 -6.11
C ALA A 158 8.80 -12.93 -6.92
N VAL A 159 9.43 -13.88 -6.22
CA VAL A 159 10.11 -15.04 -6.80
C VAL A 159 9.67 -16.28 -6.02
N ALA A 160 9.27 -17.32 -6.74
CA ALA A 160 8.91 -18.61 -6.16
C ALA A 160 10.13 -19.54 -6.14
N GLU A 161 10.24 -20.34 -5.09
CA GLU A 161 11.21 -21.41 -4.94
C GLU A 161 10.47 -22.74 -4.72
N SER A 162 10.81 -23.75 -5.51
CA SER A 162 10.27 -25.10 -5.38
C SER A 162 10.88 -25.82 -4.18
N GLY A 163 10.26 -26.90 -3.71
CA GLY A 163 10.85 -27.77 -2.68
C GLY A 163 12.19 -28.42 -3.08
N SER A 164 12.58 -28.38 -4.36
CA SER A 164 13.88 -28.84 -4.86
C SER A 164 14.94 -27.73 -4.95
N GLY A 165 14.57 -26.48 -4.62
CA GLY A 165 15.44 -25.31 -4.69
C GLY A 165 15.51 -24.63 -6.07
N ALA A 166 14.63 -24.99 -7.00
CA ALA A 166 14.53 -24.30 -8.28
C ALA A 166 13.83 -22.95 -8.08
N THR A 167 14.35 -21.89 -8.69
CA THR A 167 13.81 -20.53 -8.58
C THR A 167 13.10 -20.10 -9.85
N SER A 168 11.97 -19.42 -9.72
CA SER A 168 11.20 -18.91 -10.85
C SER A 168 11.82 -17.64 -11.46
N ALA A 169 11.28 -17.21 -12.61
CA ALA A 169 11.41 -15.81 -13.03
C ALA A 169 10.69 -14.86 -12.05
N HIS A 170 10.94 -13.56 -12.16
CA HIS A 170 10.24 -12.55 -11.35
C HIS A 170 8.76 -12.47 -11.74
N SER A 171 7.90 -12.16 -10.77
CA SER A 171 6.49 -11.81 -11.01
C SER A 171 6.32 -10.48 -11.75
N ASN A 172 5.06 -10.10 -11.98
CA ASN A 172 4.71 -8.70 -12.22
C ASN A 172 5.20 -7.81 -11.06
N SER A 173 5.42 -6.54 -11.38
CA SER A 173 5.75 -5.51 -10.40
C SER A 173 4.48 -4.95 -9.73
N TRP A 174 4.58 -4.62 -8.45
CA TRP A 174 3.55 -3.93 -7.68
C TRP A 174 4.12 -2.68 -7.03
N LEU A 175 3.66 -1.52 -7.48
CA LEU A 175 4.08 -0.22 -6.98
C LEU A 175 3.19 0.21 -5.82
N ILE A 176 3.79 0.60 -4.70
CA ILE A 176 3.10 1.20 -3.56
C ILE A 176 3.74 2.55 -3.25
N TRP A 177 2.93 3.58 -3.10
CA TRP A 177 3.34 4.89 -2.62
C TRP A 177 3.11 5.00 -1.13
N TYR A 178 4.18 4.98 -0.34
CA TYR A 178 4.08 5.22 1.08
C TYR A 178 3.93 6.72 1.31
N ALA A 179 2.73 7.13 1.69
CA ALA A 179 2.44 8.49 2.06
C ALA A 179 2.86 8.68 3.52
N GLN A 180 3.79 9.60 3.77
CA GLN A 180 3.88 10.20 5.10
C GLN A 180 2.82 11.28 5.13
N GLU A 181 1.59 10.93 5.51
CA GLU A 181 0.58 11.96 5.69
C GLU A 181 0.97 12.80 6.91
N THR A 182 1.41 14.03 6.65
CA THR A 182 1.60 15.01 7.72
C THR A 182 0.22 15.47 8.15
N PRO A 183 -0.19 15.23 9.41
CA PRO A 183 -1.50 15.68 9.89
C PRO A 183 -1.63 17.19 9.68
N THR A 184 -2.69 17.62 9.00
CA THR A 184 -2.95 19.05 8.80
C THR A 184 -3.60 19.61 10.05
N ALA A 185 -2.95 20.57 10.68
CA ALA A 185 -3.51 21.26 11.83
C ALA A 185 -4.71 22.12 11.41
N PHE A 186 -5.80 22.04 12.17
CA PHE A 186 -6.90 22.97 12.08
C PHE A 186 -7.13 23.67 13.43
N ALA A 187 -7.71 24.85 13.35
CA ALA A 187 -8.23 25.56 14.50
C ALA A 187 -9.59 26.15 14.11
N GLU A 188 -10.62 25.74 14.84
CA GLU A 188 -11.96 26.30 14.78
C GLU A 188 -12.15 27.27 15.94
N ASN A 189 -12.29 28.54 15.57
CA ASN A 189 -12.39 29.64 16.50
C ASN A 189 -13.82 30.19 16.50
N PHE A 190 -14.49 30.19 17.64
CA PHE A 190 -15.85 30.70 17.76
C PHE A 190 -15.93 32.22 17.93
N ASN A 191 -14.80 32.91 18.15
CA ASN A 191 -14.72 34.36 18.41
C ASN A 191 -15.35 35.24 17.33
N GLU A 192 -15.36 34.80 16.07
CA GLU A 192 -15.85 35.57 14.93
C GLU A 192 -17.27 35.20 14.48
N LEU A 193 -17.82 34.08 14.98
CA LEU A 193 -19.15 33.61 14.59
C LEU A 193 -20.24 34.48 15.22
N GLN A 194 -21.26 34.86 14.43
CA GLN A 194 -22.41 35.62 14.93
C GLN A 194 -23.19 34.80 15.98
N ASN A 195 -23.90 35.53 16.85
CA ASN A 195 -24.73 34.97 17.90
C ASN A 195 -25.77 33.97 17.35
N GLN A 196 -25.52 32.66 17.42
CA GLN A 196 -26.41 31.64 16.84
C GLN A 196 -26.91 30.65 17.90
N ALA A 197 -28.18 30.76 18.30
CA ALA A 197 -28.79 29.78 19.21
C ALA A 197 -28.86 28.39 18.55
N PHE A 198 -28.20 27.39 19.15
CA PHE A 198 -28.33 25.99 18.72
C PHE A 198 -29.67 25.42 19.22
N SER A 199 -30.56 25.05 18.30
CA SER A 199 -31.84 24.43 18.62
C SER A 199 -31.68 22.92 18.83
N ASN A 200 -32.50 22.36 19.73
CA ASN A 200 -32.55 20.91 19.95
C ASN A 200 -32.80 20.16 18.64
N SER A 201 -32.08 19.05 18.44
CA SER A 201 -32.12 18.21 17.23
C SER A 201 -31.68 18.90 15.93
N ALA A 202 -31.08 20.09 15.99
CA ALA A 202 -30.46 20.71 14.83
C ALA A 202 -28.98 20.31 14.71
N VAL A 203 -28.52 20.26 13.46
CA VAL A 203 -27.13 20.02 13.07
C VAL A 203 -26.59 21.31 12.48
N TYR A 204 -25.44 21.76 12.97
CA TYR A 204 -24.77 22.98 12.52
C TYR A 204 -23.44 22.61 11.88
N GLN A 205 -23.29 22.98 10.62
CA GLN A 205 -22.12 22.66 9.81
C GLN A 205 -21.04 23.73 10.02
N LEU A 206 -19.87 23.35 10.51
CA LEU A 206 -18.67 24.19 10.53
C LEU A 206 -17.68 23.72 9.46
N ALA A 207 -16.48 24.29 9.38
CA ALA A 207 -15.58 23.96 8.27
C ALA A 207 -14.95 22.56 8.40
N HIS A 208 -14.78 22.05 9.64
CA HIS A 208 -14.11 20.77 9.90
C HIS A 208 -14.99 19.73 10.58
N PHE A 209 -16.13 20.13 11.16
CA PHE A 209 -17.03 19.23 11.85
C PHE A 209 -18.45 19.79 11.93
N ASP A 210 -19.39 18.91 12.21
CA ASP A 210 -20.76 19.25 12.54
C ASP A 210 -20.97 19.26 14.05
N VAL A 211 -21.80 20.19 14.51
CA VAL A 211 -22.26 20.24 15.90
C VAL A 211 -23.71 19.78 15.92
N SER A 212 -23.98 18.66 16.60
CA SER A 212 -25.33 18.18 16.87
C SER A 212 -25.65 18.23 18.35
N VAL A 213 -26.88 18.63 18.67
CA VAL A 213 -27.34 18.80 20.05
C VAL A 213 -28.58 17.94 20.32
N ALA A 214 -28.49 17.07 21.32
CA ALA A 214 -29.59 16.24 21.78
C ALA A 214 -29.89 16.53 23.26
N GLN A 215 -31.13 16.90 23.59
CA GLN A 215 -31.50 17.36 24.93
C GLN A 215 -32.47 16.44 25.68
N HIS A 216 -32.36 16.42 27.02
CA HIS A 216 -33.46 16.09 27.94
C HIS A 216 -34.01 17.39 28.58
N GLY A 217 -34.77 18.21 27.83
CA GLY A 217 -35.26 19.51 28.31
C GLY A 217 -35.68 20.49 27.21
N ASN A 218 -35.99 21.74 27.59
CA ASN A 218 -36.55 22.79 26.72
C ASN A 218 -35.69 24.08 26.73
N THR A 219 -34.35 23.95 26.60
CA THR A 219 -33.39 25.06 26.71
C THR A 219 -32.50 25.17 25.47
N SER A 220 -32.23 26.39 25.00
CA SER A 220 -31.37 26.64 23.83
C SER A 220 -29.90 26.35 24.14
N ALA A 221 -29.16 25.75 23.21
CA ALA A 221 -27.77 25.33 23.42
C ALA A 221 -26.71 26.34 22.91
N TYR A 222 -27.04 27.64 22.92
CA TYR A 222 -26.05 28.71 22.75
C TYR A 222 -26.66 30.03 23.21
N SER A 223 -26.03 30.70 24.19
CA SER A 223 -26.40 32.04 24.64
C SER A 223 -25.16 32.95 24.69
N PRO A 224 -25.02 33.90 23.76
CA PRO A 224 -24.08 35.00 23.87
C PRO A 224 -24.76 36.11 24.68
N GLY A 225 -25.06 35.78 25.94
CA GLY A 225 -25.63 36.69 26.90
C GLY A 225 -24.66 36.79 28.05
N PHE A 226 -23.93 37.90 28.12
CA PHE A 226 -23.31 38.34 29.38
C PHE A 226 -24.42 38.38 30.43
N ASN A 227 -24.43 37.39 31.33
CA ASN A 227 -25.17 37.52 32.56
C ASN A 227 -24.17 37.42 33.72
N ASP A 228 -23.86 38.59 34.26
CA ASP A 228 -22.99 38.88 35.40
C ASP A 228 -23.57 38.36 36.73
N THR A 229 -24.36 37.27 36.70
CA THR A 229 -25.11 36.75 37.85
C THR A 229 -24.74 35.32 38.23
N HIS A 230 -23.84 34.65 37.50
CA HIS A 230 -23.26 33.39 37.97
C HIS A 230 -22.10 33.66 38.92
N TYR A 231 -22.34 33.42 40.22
CA TYR A 231 -21.34 33.52 41.28
C TYR A 231 -20.21 32.53 41.05
N GLY A 232 -18.96 33.02 40.99
CA GLY A 232 -17.75 32.19 40.98
C GLY A 232 -17.04 32.04 39.63
N VAL A 233 -17.53 32.68 38.57
CA VAL A 233 -16.91 32.59 37.23
C VAL A 233 -15.79 33.63 37.08
N SER A 234 -14.60 33.18 36.69
CA SER A 234 -13.51 34.05 36.25
C SER A 234 -13.89 34.67 34.90
N ARG A 235 -13.80 36.01 34.76
CA ARG A 235 -14.25 36.71 33.55
C ARG A 235 -13.61 36.10 32.30
N PRO A 236 -14.38 35.77 31.25
CA PRO A 236 -13.81 35.29 30.00
C PRO A 236 -12.92 36.38 29.40
N VAL A 237 -11.72 36.00 28.95
CA VAL A 237 -10.73 36.95 28.42
C VAL A 237 -11.11 37.51 27.05
N SER A 238 -12.02 36.88 26.28
CA SER A 238 -12.48 37.46 25.01
C SER A 238 -13.60 36.75 24.25
N SER A 239 -14.12 35.57 24.62
CA SER A 239 -14.68 34.69 23.57
C SER A 239 -16.16 34.34 23.56
N ARG A 240 -16.69 34.24 22.33
CA ARG A 240 -18.02 33.75 21.95
C ARG A 240 -18.02 32.21 21.96
N ALA A 241 -17.99 31.59 23.13
CA ALA A 241 -17.89 30.14 23.28
C ALA A 241 -19.24 29.40 23.16
N MET A 242 -19.19 28.10 22.84
CA MET A 242 -20.39 27.23 22.83
C MET A 242 -20.84 26.94 24.26
N THR A 243 -22.11 27.22 24.61
CA THR A 243 -22.65 27.03 25.97
C THR A 243 -23.79 26.02 26.03
N PHE A 244 -23.73 25.05 26.93
CA PHE A 244 -24.81 24.07 27.11
C PHE A 244 -25.08 23.73 28.57
N THR A 245 -26.30 23.25 28.83
CA THR A 245 -26.85 22.99 30.16
C THR A 245 -26.85 21.51 30.52
N GLU A 246 -27.07 21.22 31.80
CA GLU A 246 -27.24 19.85 32.30
C GLU A 246 -28.29 19.06 31.48
N GLY A 247 -28.00 17.79 31.21
CA GLY A 247 -28.89 16.92 30.43
C GLY A 247 -28.86 17.18 28.92
N THR A 248 -28.01 18.11 28.47
CA THR A 248 -27.68 18.28 27.05
C THR A 248 -26.50 17.38 26.69
N LYS A 249 -26.63 16.68 25.57
CA LYS A 249 -25.54 16.00 24.88
C LYS A 249 -25.17 16.83 23.65
N VAL A 250 -23.90 17.21 23.57
CA VAL A 250 -23.33 17.84 22.38
C VAL A 250 -22.44 16.81 21.72
N THR A 251 -22.60 16.62 20.42
CA THR A 251 -21.70 15.79 19.61
C THR A 251 -21.01 16.67 18.59
N LEU A 252 -19.70 16.52 18.48
CA LEU A 252 -18.90 17.03 17.37
C LEU A 252 -18.65 15.85 16.42
N ASP A 253 -19.25 15.89 15.24
CA ASP A 253 -19.10 14.87 14.20
C ASP A 253 -18.07 15.35 13.18
N MET A 254 -16.88 14.73 13.15
CA MET A 254 -15.78 15.22 12.32
C MET A 254 -16.07 14.96 10.84
N HIS A 255 -15.80 15.94 9.96
CA HIS A 255 -15.91 15.72 8.51
C HIS A 255 -14.82 14.79 7.98
N ASN A 256 -13.66 14.81 8.63
CA ASN A 256 -12.53 13.92 8.37
C ASN A 256 -12.02 13.39 9.72
N PRO A 257 -11.67 12.10 9.84
CA PRO A 257 -11.12 11.56 11.08
C PRO A 257 -9.84 12.29 11.51
N VAL A 258 -9.69 12.50 12.83
CA VAL A 258 -8.57 13.24 13.41
C VAL A 258 -7.69 12.34 14.29
N SER A 259 -6.37 12.56 14.27
CA SER A 259 -5.41 11.86 15.15
C SER A 259 -5.44 12.40 16.57
N ASP A 260 -5.74 13.68 16.69
CA ASP A 260 -5.82 14.38 17.97
C ASP A 260 -6.78 15.55 17.87
N ILE A 261 -7.37 15.88 19.02
CA ILE A 261 -8.26 17.03 19.17
C ILE A 261 -8.13 17.59 20.58
N SER A 262 -8.16 18.91 20.68
CA SER A 262 -8.14 19.65 21.93
C SER A 262 -9.10 20.81 21.92
N PHE A 263 -9.65 21.13 23.10
CA PHE A 263 -10.46 22.32 23.28
C PHE A 263 -10.45 22.78 24.74
N LYS A 264 -10.67 24.08 24.93
CA LYS A 264 -10.72 24.70 26.25
C LYS A 264 -12.11 24.54 26.84
N ILE A 265 -12.15 24.14 28.10
CA ILE A 265 -13.36 24.00 28.90
C ILE A 265 -13.37 25.11 29.95
N GLY A 266 -14.49 25.83 29.98
CA GLY A 266 -14.79 26.90 30.92
C GLY A 266 -15.23 26.45 32.30
N ASP A 267 -15.41 27.44 33.19
CA ASP A 267 -15.74 27.24 34.61
C ASP A 267 -16.97 26.33 34.81
N LEU A 268 -16.72 25.14 35.36
CA LEU A 268 -17.70 24.29 36.03
C LEU A 268 -18.04 24.91 37.42
N THR A 269 -19.04 24.41 38.14
CA THR A 269 -19.23 24.69 39.57
C THR A 269 -18.92 23.46 40.43
N THR A 270 -18.75 23.63 41.74
CA THR A 270 -18.31 22.59 42.71
C THR A 270 -19.01 21.23 42.60
N ASN A 271 -20.22 21.19 42.05
CA ASN A 271 -21.03 19.97 41.94
C ASN A 271 -21.22 19.50 40.49
N GLU A 272 -20.49 20.05 39.52
CA GLU A 272 -20.64 19.72 38.11
C GLU A 272 -19.48 18.86 37.61
N SER A 273 -19.82 17.93 36.73
CA SER A 273 -18.84 17.13 35.99
C SER A 273 -19.19 17.11 34.51
N LEU A 274 -18.22 17.45 33.67
CA LEU A 274 -18.28 17.28 32.23
C LEU A 274 -17.60 15.96 31.85
N SER A 275 -18.35 15.05 31.24
CA SER A 275 -17.79 13.87 30.59
C SER A 275 -17.54 14.18 29.11
N VAL A 276 -16.34 13.88 28.62
CA VAL A 276 -15.96 13.96 27.21
C VAL A 276 -15.58 12.56 26.76
N THR A 277 -16.27 12.03 25.76
CA THR A 277 -15.99 10.69 25.20
C THR A 277 -15.65 10.80 23.72
N TYR A 278 -14.56 10.17 23.32
CA TYR A 278 -14.05 10.12 21.95
C TYR A 278 -14.43 8.78 21.33
N TYR A 279 -14.96 8.78 20.11
CA TYR A 279 -15.46 7.59 19.42
C TYR A 279 -14.75 7.36 18.09
N ASP A 280 -14.63 6.08 17.71
CA ASP A 280 -14.23 5.67 16.37
C ASP A 280 -15.39 5.73 15.37
N ALA A 281 -15.10 5.45 14.09
CA ALA A 281 -16.08 5.43 12.99
C ALA A 281 -17.18 4.36 13.15
N HIS A 282 -17.02 3.41 14.08
CA HIS A 282 -18.01 2.39 14.40
C HIS A 282 -18.87 2.77 15.62
N GLY A 283 -18.62 3.92 16.24
CA GLY A 283 -19.30 4.38 17.44
C GLY A 283 -18.83 3.69 18.72
N SER A 284 -17.67 3.02 18.71
CA SER A 284 -17.04 2.47 19.91
C SER A 284 -16.26 3.56 20.64
N ALA A 285 -16.36 3.60 21.96
CA ALA A 285 -15.63 4.58 22.77
C ALA A 285 -14.13 4.23 22.80
N LEU A 286 -13.29 5.15 22.31
CA LEU A 286 -11.83 5.06 22.38
C LEU A 286 -11.31 5.49 23.74
N HIS A 287 -11.85 6.60 24.27
CA HIS A 287 -11.42 7.18 25.54
C HIS A 287 -12.53 8.04 26.16
N THR A 288 -12.53 8.16 27.49
CA THR A 288 -13.42 9.08 28.21
C THR A 288 -12.62 9.86 29.26
N GLU A 289 -12.71 11.18 29.19
CA GLU A 289 -12.23 12.11 30.20
C GLU A 289 -13.40 12.62 31.04
N VAL A 290 -13.17 12.82 32.34
CA VAL A 290 -14.14 13.47 33.24
C VAL A 290 -13.49 14.68 33.88
N HIS A 291 -14.01 15.85 33.58
CA HIS A 291 -13.56 17.14 34.09
C HIS A 291 -14.51 17.60 35.20
N ALA A 292 -13.97 17.89 36.38
CA ALA A 292 -14.71 18.40 37.53
C ALA A 292 -14.22 19.81 37.89
N TRP A 293 -14.98 20.53 38.71
CA TRP A 293 -14.61 21.89 39.11
C TRP A 293 -13.27 22.01 39.82
N VAL A 294 -12.48 22.99 39.38
CA VAL A 294 -11.26 23.47 40.03
C VAL A 294 -11.30 25.00 40.05
N GLU A 295 -11.23 25.61 41.23
CA GLU A 295 -11.36 27.06 41.41
C GLU A 295 -10.36 27.85 40.54
N GLY A 296 -10.88 28.67 39.61
CA GLY A 296 -10.09 29.63 38.84
C GLY A 296 -9.19 29.03 37.75
N LEU A 297 -9.43 27.79 37.32
CA LEU A 297 -8.62 27.10 36.32
C LEU A 297 -9.41 26.77 35.04
N LEU A 298 -8.95 27.32 33.91
CA LEU A 298 -9.32 26.82 32.58
C LEU A 298 -8.74 25.42 32.39
N THR A 299 -9.59 24.46 32.04
CA THR A 299 -9.16 23.09 31.75
C THR A 299 -9.10 22.87 30.24
N THR A 300 -8.27 21.94 29.81
CA THR A 300 -8.18 21.54 28.40
C THR A 300 -8.50 20.07 28.33
N ALA A 301 -9.51 19.71 27.54
CA ALA A 301 -9.67 18.34 27.10
C ALA A 301 -8.78 18.14 25.88
N HIS A 302 -8.00 17.07 25.87
CA HIS A 302 -7.08 16.75 24.78
C HIS A 302 -6.86 15.25 24.72
N TYR A 303 -7.14 14.68 23.56
CA TYR A 303 -6.91 13.27 23.31
C TYR A 303 -6.15 13.08 22.00
N THR A 304 -5.16 12.20 22.03
CA THR A 304 -4.45 11.68 20.84
C THR A 304 -4.78 10.20 20.71
N ALA A 305 -5.34 9.80 19.58
CA ALA A 305 -5.66 8.42 19.29
C ALA A 305 -4.38 7.56 19.17
N PRO A 306 -4.44 6.26 19.55
CA PRO A 306 -3.36 5.32 19.27
C PRO A 306 -3.08 5.23 17.76
N ALA A 307 -1.86 4.84 17.40
CA ALA A 307 -1.50 4.61 16.00
C ALA A 307 -2.48 3.61 15.33
N GLY A 308 -2.95 3.95 14.13
CA GLY A 308 -3.96 3.17 13.40
C GLY A 308 -5.40 3.33 13.89
N SER A 309 -5.67 4.22 14.85
CA SER A 309 -7.01 4.58 15.31
C SER A 309 -7.27 6.07 15.12
N TYR A 310 -8.53 6.44 14.93
CA TYR A 310 -8.93 7.83 14.64
C TYR A 310 -10.18 8.22 15.39
N ILE A 311 -10.27 9.50 15.73
CA ILE A 311 -11.45 10.09 16.37
C ILE A 311 -12.38 10.54 15.25
N ASP A 312 -13.57 9.95 15.20
CA ASP A 312 -14.62 10.26 14.23
C ASP A 312 -15.67 11.20 14.83
N SER A 313 -15.99 11.02 16.12
CA SER A 313 -16.86 11.93 16.85
C SER A 313 -16.45 12.10 18.31
N VAL A 314 -16.84 13.24 18.89
CA VAL A 314 -16.65 13.56 20.30
C VAL A 314 -18.01 13.88 20.93
N GLN A 315 -18.42 13.14 21.96
CA GLN A 315 -19.63 13.43 22.72
C GLN A 315 -19.29 14.06 24.07
N MET A 316 -20.04 15.08 24.42
CA MET A 316 -19.88 15.84 25.66
C MET A 316 -21.20 15.83 26.42
N SER A 317 -21.13 15.52 27.72
CA SER A 317 -22.30 15.45 28.58
C SER A 317 -22.02 16.04 29.95
N LEU A 318 -22.85 17.00 30.34
CA LEU A 318 -22.78 17.67 31.63
C LEU A 318 -23.75 17.06 32.62
N THR A 319 -23.24 16.74 33.82
CA THR A 319 -24.04 16.20 34.94
C THR A 319 -23.85 17.08 36.18
N ASN A 320 -24.93 17.39 36.91
CA ASN A 320 -24.90 18.10 38.19
C ASN A 320 -25.67 17.29 39.27
N PRO A 321 -24.99 16.44 40.06
CA PRO A 321 -25.66 15.61 41.06
C PRO A 321 -26.25 16.37 42.26
N GLY A 322 -26.06 17.70 42.37
CA GLY A 322 -26.06 18.39 43.67
C GLY A 322 -27.17 19.40 43.99
N TYR A 323 -28.03 19.82 43.06
CA TYR A 323 -29.00 20.90 43.33
C TYR A 323 -30.46 20.50 43.03
N VAL A 324 -31.25 20.28 44.10
CA VAL A 324 -32.68 19.91 44.03
C VAL A 324 -33.61 21.11 44.20
N TYR A 325 -33.08 22.31 44.52
CA TYR A 325 -33.88 23.52 44.74
C TYR A 325 -33.37 24.69 43.89
N SER A 326 -34.23 25.17 42.98
CA SER A 326 -34.09 26.35 42.11
C SER A 326 -33.32 26.14 40.79
N PRO A 327 -33.78 26.71 39.65
CA PRO A 327 -33.24 26.44 38.32
C PRO A 327 -31.98 27.26 38.09
N ILE A 328 -30.89 26.93 38.79
CA ILE A 328 -29.58 27.45 38.40
C ILE A 328 -29.27 26.74 37.08
N GLN A 329 -29.52 27.42 35.96
CA GLN A 329 -29.05 26.95 34.67
C GLN A 329 -27.54 26.94 34.74
N THR A 330 -26.98 25.75 34.90
CA THR A 330 -25.55 25.53 34.79
C THR A 330 -25.17 25.68 33.33
N TYR A 331 -24.05 26.36 33.04
CA TYR A 331 -23.49 26.40 31.69
C TYR A 331 -22.03 25.99 31.73
N VAL A 332 -21.64 25.05 30.86
CA VAL A 332 -20.24 24.87 30.47
C VAL A 332 -20.03 25.61 29.17
N TRP A 333 -18.86 26.23 29.01
CA TRP A 333 -18.45 26.78 27.73
C TRP A 333 -17.24 26.07 27.12
N ILE A 334 -17.23 25.97 25.78
CA ILE A 334 -16.16 25.32 25.00
C ILE A 334 -15.67 26.26 23.89
N ASP A 335 -14.35 26.36 23.76
CA ASP A 335 -13.67 27.24 22.79
C ASP A 335 -12.29 26.72 22.36
N ASP A 336 -11.66 27.38 21.39
CA ASP A 336 -10.33 27.06 20.85
C ASP A 336 -10.20 25.59 20.43
N ILE A 337 -11.17 25.08 19.66
CA ILE A 337 -11.12 23.70 19.18
C ILE A 337 -10.04 23.61 18.12
N SER A 338 -9.02 22.80 18.36
CA SER A 338 -7.96 22.51 17.38
C SER A 338 -7.70 21.02 17.33
N GLY A 339 -7.15 20.56 16.23
CA GLY A 339 -6.74 19.18 16.08
C GLY A 339 -5.93 19.00 14.83
N HIS A 340 -5.56 17.76 14.56
CA HIS A 340 -4.93 17.41 13.30
C HIS A 340 -5.76 16.37 12.57
N TYR A 341 -6.19 16.73 11.36
CA TYR A 341 -6.90 15.84 10.46
C TYR A 341 -5.98 15.43 9.32
N TYR A 342 -6.25 14.25 8.78
CA TYR A 342 -5.60 13.79 7.57
C TYR A 342 -6.38 14.34 6.38
N PRO A 343 -5.79 15.21 5.54
CA PRO A 343 -6.53 15.78 4.42
C PRO A 343 -6.96 14.66 3.48
N HIS A 344 -8.27 14.51 3.30
CA HIS A 344 -8.75 13.76 2.15
C HIS A 344 -8.18 14.40 0.89
N ALA A 345 -7.29 13.69 0.18
CA ALA A 345 -7.09 13.96 -1.23
C ALA A 345 -8.50 13.96 -1.85
N ALA A 346 -8.95 15.13 -2.28
CA ALA A 346 -10.23 15.28 -2.94
C ALA A 346 -10.34 14.19 -3.99
N THR A 347 -11.40 13.37 -3.92
CA THR A 347 -11.73 12.41 -4.96
C THR A 347 -11.88 13.14 -6.29
N GLN A 348 -10.81 13.23 -7.07
CA GLN A 348 -10.91 13.22 -8.52
C GLN A 348 -10.81 11.76 -8.96
N SER A 349 -12.00 11.18 -9.11
CA SER A 349 -12.30 10.10 -10.05
C SER A 349 -11.53 8.79 -9.86
N ALA A 350 -12.19 7.88 -9.13
CA ALA A 350 -12.20 6.46 -9.45
C ALA A 350 -12.51 6.24 -10.95
N GLN A 351 -11.49 6.17 -11.80
CA GLN A 351 -11.52 5.57 -13.13
C GLN A 351 -10.12 5.07 -13.49
N LEU A 352 -9.52 4.24 -12.65
CA LEU A 352 -8.46 3.35 -13.11
C LEU A 352 -8.50 2.07 -12.29
N MET A 353 -8.54 0.95 -13.00
CA MET A 353 -8.27 -0.41 -12.51
C MET A 353 -9.42 -1.19 -11.86
N ALA A 354 -10.48 -1.39 -12.64
CA ALA A 354 -11.06 -2.73 -12.77
C ALA A 354 -11.69 -2.84 -14.16
N MET A 355 -10.89 -3.20 -15.18
CA MET A 355 -11.48 -3.80 -16.38
C MET A 355 -11.41 -5.32 -16.21
N PRO A 356 -12.58 -6.00 -16.10
CA PRO A 356 -12.62 -7.44 -16.02
C PRO A 356 -12.20 -8.04 -17.36
N LEU A 357 -11.60 -9.24 -17.32
CA LEU A 357 -11.56 -10.12 -18.48
C LEU A 357 -12.99 -10.29 -19.02
N MET A 358 -13.34 -9.56 -20.09
CA MET A 358 -14.46 -9.91 -20.94
C MET A 358 -13.90 -10.62 -22.16
N GLN A 359 -14.24 -11.91 -22.17
CA GLN A 359 -14.08 -12.88 -23.23
C GLN A 359 -14.63 -12.35 -24.57
N GLU A 360 -13.84 -12.60 -25.61
CA GLU A 360 -14.14 -12.62 -27.05
C GLU A 360 -15.50 -12.08 -27.52
N ALA A 361 -15.45 -10.96 -28.26
CA ALA A 361 -16.33 -10.75 -29.39
C ALA A 361 -15.47 -10.67 -30.64
N GLU A 362 -15.58 -11.70 -31.48
CA GLU A 362 -15.00 -11.79 -32.82
C GLU A 362 -15.21 -10.48 -33.61
N PHE A 363 -14.11 -9.90 -34.09
CA PHE A 363 -14.13 -9.25 -35.41
C PHE A 363 -13.02 -9.84 -36.27
N VAL A 364 -13.47 -10.25 -37.44
CA VAL A 364 -12.78 -10.98 -38.50
C VAL A 364 -11.54 -10.25 -39.02
N GLN A 365 -10.50 -11.05 -39.30
CA GLN A 365 -9.31 -10.84 -40.14
C GLN A 365 -9.19 -9.54 -40.96
N ALA A 366 -7.98 -8.96 -40.92
CA ALA A 366 -7.21 -8.70 -42.14
C ALA A 366 -5.69 -8.68 -41.85
N ASP A 367 -5.03 -9.75 -42.31
CA ASP A 367 -3.70 -9.83 -42.93
C ASP A 367 -2.59 -8.80 -42.59
N THR A 368 -1.51 -9.36 -42.03
CA THR A 368 -0.11 -9.24 -42.47
C THR A 368 0.31 -7.95 -43.20
N HIS A 369 0.97 -7.02 -42.51
CA HIS A 369 2.05 -6.22 -43.11
C HIS A 369 3.06 -5.85 -42.02
N GLN A 370 4.30 -6.34 -42.17
CA GLN A 370 5.44 -5.75 -41.47
C GLN A 370 5.58 -4.29 -41.91
N VAL A 371 5.57 -3.37 -40.96
CA VAL A 371 5.94 -1.97 -41.19
C VAL A 371 6.79 -1.53 -40.00
N SER A 372 8.10 -1.41 -40.24
CA SER A 372 9.01 -0.58 -39.45
C SER A 372 8.55 0.88 -39.62
N ALA A 373 7.67 1.36 -38.75
CA ALA A 373 7.14 2.71 -38.83
C ALA A 373 7.98 3.64 -37.94
N GLU A 374 8.61 4.66 -38.51
CA GLU A 374 9.01 5.83 -37.73
C GLU A 374 7.73 6.47 -37.17
N VAL A 375 7.65 6.56 -35.84
CA VAL A 375 6.53 7.20 -35.14
C VAL A 375 7.01 8.56 -34.63
N THR A 376 6.25 9.62 -34.91
CA THR A 376 6.46 10.96 -34.34
C THR A 376 5.36 11.26 -33.33
N LEU A 377 5.64 12.11 -32.33
CA LEU A 377 4.62 12.49 -31.33
C LEU A 377 3.35 13.05 -32.00
N ALA A 378 3.52 13.87 -33.04
CA ALA A 378 2.41 14.45 -33.78
C ALA A 378 1.53 13.40 -34.50
N GLY A 379 2.08 12.25 -34.88
CA GLY A 379 1.33 11.13 -35.47
C GLY A 379 0.48 10.35 -34.47
N LEU A 380 0.68 10.60 -33.17
CA LEU A 380 -0.09 10.01 -32.07
C LEU A 380 -1.21 10.94 -31.57
N TYR A 381 -1.42 12.09 -32.23
CA TYR A 381 -2.32 13.16 -31.78
C TYR A 381 -3.62 13.32 -32.59
N ASP A 382 -4.75 13.17 -31.90
CA ASP A 382 -6.02 13.84 -32.18
C ASP A 382 -6.09 15.01 -31.18
N GLY A 383 -6.14 16.25 -31.67
CA GLY A 383 -5.83 17.50 -30.97
C GLY A 383 -6.72 17.91 -29.78
N ALA A 384 -7.02 17.02 -28.84
CA ALA A 384 -7.75 17.32 -27.60
C ALA A 384 -7.12 16.73 -26.32
N HIS A 385 -6.12 15.85 -26.39
CA HIS A 385 -5.64 15.12 -25.20
C HIS A 385 -4.13 14.90 -25.17
N VAL A 386 -3.34 15.93 -24.81
CA VAL A 386 -2.05 15.70 -24.15
C VAL A 386 -2.28 15.83 -22.66
N GLN A 387 -2.36 14.69 -21.98
CA GLN A 387 -2.37 14.65 -20.52
C GLN A 387 -1.32 13.69 -19.96
N HIS A 388 -0.65 12.90 -20.79
CA HIS A 388 0.20 11.82 -20.30
C HIS A 388 1.67 12.06 -20.63
N ALA A 389 2.50 12.08 -19.59
CA ALA A 389 3.95 12.12 -19.66
C ALA A 389 4.58 10.78 -20.12
N THR A 390 3.76 9.84 -20.60
CA THR A 390 4.19 8.51 -21.02
C THR A 390 3.78 8.23 -22.46
N VAL A 391 4.77 8.05 -23.33
CA VAL A 391 4.57 7.64 -24.72
C VAL A 391 4.69 6.12 -24.81
N VAL A 392 3.69 5.47 -25.41
CA VAL A 392 3.66 4.01 -25.56
C VAL A 392 3.83 3.64 -27.03
N LEU A 393 4.83 2.82 -27.33
CA LEU A 393 5.06 2.29 -28.68
C LEU A 393 4.28 0.98 -28.85
N ASN A 394 3.08 1.08 -29.43
CA ASN A 394 2.24 -0.08 -29.69
C ASN A 394 2.38 -0.50 -31.16
N GLY A 395 3.27 -1.44 -31.46
CA GLY A 395 3.46 -1.99 -32.80
C GLY A 395 4.08 -3.38 -32.77
N ASN A 396 3.82 -4.18 -33.81
CA ASN A 396 4.45 -5.49 -33.96
C ASN A 396 5.83 -5.34 -34.61
N GLY A 397 6.90 -5.54 -33.85
CA GLY A 397 8.28 -5.46 -34.33
C GLY A 397 9.08 -4.36 -33.64
N GLN A 398 10.30 -4.10 -34.13
CA GLN A 398 11.18 -3.07 -33.58
C GLN A 398 10.74 -1.69 -34.07
N GLN A 399 10.46 -0.78 -33.13
CA GLN A 399 9.95 0.57 -33.39
C GLN A 399 11.03 1.62 -33.13
N THR A 400 11.02 2.71 -33.92
CA THR A 400 11.86 3.88 -33.67
C THR A 400 11.00 5.12 -33.41
N LEU A 401 11.11 5.69 -32.21
CA LEU A 401 10.46 6.94 -31.81
C LEU A 401 11.42 8.11 -32.02
N SER A 402 11.08 9.03 -32.93
CA SER A 402 11.85 10.26 -33.12
C SER A 402 11.24 11.41 -32.31
N LEU A 403 12.06 12.03 -31.44
CA LEU A 403 11.69 13.16 -30.58
C LEU A 403 12.53 14.39 -30.89
N THR A 404 11.94 15.58 -30.79
CA THR A 404 12.67 16.86 -30.75
C THR A 404 12.78 17.38 -29.32
N ALA A 405 13.65 18.36 -29.09
CA ALA A 405 13.73 19.02 -27.78
C ALA A 405 12.45 19.79 -27.43
N GLU A 406 11.74 20.32 -28.43
CA GLU A 406 10.46 21.01 -28.22
C GLU A 406 9.35 20.02 -27.82
N ASP A 407 9.36 18.80 -28.35
CA ASP A 407 8.42 17.73 -27.95
C ASP A 407 8.56 17.40 -26.46
N ILE A 408 9.79 17.37 -25.94
CA ILE A 408 10.04 17.16 -24.51
C ILE A 408 9.57 18.39 -23.74
N LEU A 409 9.98 19.60 -24.10
CA LEU A 409 9.66 20.79 -23.32
C LEU A 409 8.16 21.11 -23.25
N SER A 410 7.39 20.70 -24.27
CA SER A 410 5.95 20.96 -24.33
C SER A 410 5.09 19.84 -23.73
N ASN A 411 5.58 18.59 -23.68
CA ASN A 411 4.76 17.43 -23.28
C ASN A 411 5.32 16.64 -22.09
N ALA A 412 6.53 16.96 -21.63
CA ALA A 412 7.14 16.34 -20.46
C ALA A 412 6.69 16.99 -19.15
N GLN A 413 6.78 16.25 -18.05
CA GLN A 413 6.43 16.71 -16.72
C GLN A 413 7.68 17.00 -15.89
N THR A 414 7.63 18.07 -15.09
CA THR A 414 8.72 18.38 -14.17
C THR A 414 8.75 17.33 -13.05
N ASP A 415 9.95 16.87 -12.69
CA ASP A 415 10.17 15.99 -11.54
C ASP A 415 9.52 14.60 -11.61
N LEU A 416 9.32 14.06 -12.82
CA LEU A 416 8.61 12.80 -13.05
C LEU A 416 9.29 11.57 -12.42
N PHE A 417 10.62 11.50 -12.48
CA PHE A 417 11.44 10.40 -11.97
C PHE A 417 12.53 10.87 -11.01
N ILE A 418 13.05 12.08 -11.24
CA ILE A 418 14.11 12.70 -10.45
C ILE A 418 13.62 14.08 -10.03
N HIS A 419 13.59 14.41 -8.74
CA HIS A 419 13.16 15.72 -8.25
C HIS A 419 14.29 16.75 -8.36
N ASP A 420 14.60 17.22 -9.57
CA ASP A 420 15.68 18.17 -9.87
C ASP A 420 15.21 19.47 -10.55
N GLY A 421 13.90 19.68 -10.64
CA GLY A 421 13.24 20.80 -11.28
C GLY A 421 13.25 20.75 -12.81
N ARG A 422 13.68 19.63 -13.43
CA ARG A 422 13.73 19.48 -14.89
C ARG A 422 12.53 18.71 -15.44
N GLN A 423 12.19 19.01 -16.69
CA GLN A 423 11.16 18.31 -17.44
C GLN A 423 11.64 16.92 -17.90
N GLN A 424 10.78 15.92 -17.70
CA GLN A 424 11.08 14.50 -17.86
C GLN A 424 9.90 13.78 -18.53
N LEU A 425 10.22 12.85 -19.45
CA LEU A 425 9.25 12.12 -20.25
C LEU A 425 9.50 10.61 -20.11
N ALA A 426 8.44 9.85 -19.83
CA ALA A 426 8.44 8.41 -19.80
C ALA A 426 8.19 7.83 -21.18
N ILE A 427 8.91 6.76 -21.54
CA ILE A 427 8.68 6.03 -22.79
C ILE A 427 8.61 4.56 -22.43
N ASN A 428 7.51 3.93 -22.80
CA ASN A 428 7.30 2.50 -22.61
C ASN A 428 7.35 1.80 -23.98
N GLY A 429 8.30 0.89 -24.14
CA GLY A 429 8.54 0.15 -25.38
C GLY A 429 9.05 -1.26 -25.09
N ASP A 430 8.99 -2.11 -26.10
CA ASP A 430 9.41 -3.51 -26.02
C ASP A 430 10.91 -3.66 -26.26
N LYS A 431 11.44 -4.85 -25.92
CA LYS A 431 12.85 -5.18 -26.13
C LYS A 431 13.22 -5.07 -27.61
N GLY A 432 14.01 -4.04 -27.94
CA GLY A 432 14.49 -3.76 -29.29
C GLY A 432 14.16 -2.35 -29.75
N ASP A 433 13.13 -1.72 -29.18
CA ASP A 433 12.71 -0.38 -29.57
C ASP A 433 13.80 0.66 -29.34
N VAL A 434 13.82 1.69 -30.20
CA VAL A 434 14.83 2.75 -30.21
C VAL A 434 14.15 4.10 -30.04
N VAL A 435 14.70 4.95 -29.19
CA VAL A 435 14.30 6.34 -29.08
C VAL A 435 15.43 7.20 -29.63
N GLU A 436 15.13 8.00 -30.65
CA GLU A 436 16.06 8.95 -31.24
C GLU A 436 15.68 10.38 -30.87
N LEU A 437 16.58 11.07 -30.16
CA LEU A 437 16.44 12.50 -29.89
C LEU A 437 17.16 13.31 -30.99
N LYS A 438 16.40 14.01 -31.83
CA LYS A 438 16.92 14.91 -32.85
C LYS A 438 17.19 16.28 -32.24
N VAL A 439 18.45 16.53 -31.92
CA VAL A 439 18.95 17.78 -31.31
C VAL A 439 19.16 18.90 -32.35
N SER A 440 18.95 18.62 -33.65
CA SER A 440 19.27 19.52 -34.76
C SER A 440 18.46 20.83 -34.80
N ASP A 441 17.33 20.91 -34.10
CA ASP A 441 16.47 22.11 -34.06
C ASP A 441 16.92 23.14 -33.01
N LEU A 442 17.95 22.84 -32.22
CA LEU A 442 18.45 23.69 -31.13
C LEU A 442 19.55 24.70 -31.57
N ALA A 443 19.77 24.84 -32.88
CA ALA A 443 20.76 25.76 -33.44
C ALA A 443 20.26 27.22 -33.45
N ALA A 444 20.18 27.83 -32.26
CA ALA A 444 20.26 29.29 -32.17
C ALA A 444 21.30 29.75 -31.13
N ASN A 445 21.32 29.20 -29.92
CA ASN A 445 22.07 29.84 -28.82
C ASN A 445 22.84 28.85 -27.92
N GLY A 446 23.75 28.04 -28.51
CA GLY A 446 25.08 27.68 -27.97
C GLY A 446 25.34 27.34 -26.48
N GLN A 447 24.42 26.74 -25.72
CA GLN A 447 24.67 26.33 -24.32
C GLN A 447 23.93 25.04 -23.96
N TRP A 448 24.29 23.90 -24.54
CA TRP A 448 23.80 22.60 -24.06
C TRP A 448 24.96 21.60 -23.98
N HIS A 449 25.11 20.99 -22.80
CA HIS A 449 26.04 19.90 -22.55
C HIS A 449 25.25 18.60 -22.57
N ASP A 450 25.57 17.74 -23.54
CA ASP A 450 25.18 16.33 -23.54
C ASP A 450 25.90 15.64 -22.36
N ALA A 451 25.13 15.24 -21.35
CA ALA A 451 25.60 14.41 -20.25
C ALA A 451 25.07 13.00 -20.50
N GLY A 452 25.69 12.31 -21.45
CA GLY A 452 25.16 11.11 -22.09
C GLY A 452 24.98 9.87 -21.19
N GLN A 453 24.25 8.93 -21.81
CA GLN A 453 23.85 7.55 -21.44
C GLN A 453 22.99 7.36 -20.20
#